data_AF-A0A822FW31-F1
#
_entry.id   AF-A0A822FW31-F1
#
_cell.length_a   1.000
_cell.length_b   1.000
_cell.length_c   1.000
_cell.angle_alpha   90.00
_cell.angle_beta   90.00
_cell.angle_gamma   90.00
#
_symmetry.space_group_name_H-M   'P 1'
#
loop_
_entity.id
_entity.type
_entity.pdbx_description
1 polymer ?
#
loop_
_entity_poly.entity_id
_entity_poly.type
_entity_poly.pdbx_seq_one_letter_code
_entity_poly.pdbx_strand_id
1 'polypeptide(L)'
;MARIADLANVDEVSDLSSEFDNNEKDEKKRKRNDLCEKLTFHQTTGLARKDDRIQNVNRERFRSQFMAMNAYERHKRLVNDYVRYYSKEKSFDTIFKRDTSNDRTDLDIIRNEHRFLWDEEEDGPDETWEKRLAKKYYDKLFKEYCICDLSHWQEKKIAMRWRIDREVVSGK
;
A
#
# COMPACT_ATOMS: atom_id res chain seq x y z
N MET A 1 58.25 13.48 26.48
CA MET A 1 58.59 13.64 25.04
C MET A 1 57.34 13.34 24.22
N ALA A 2 57.13 14.10 23.15
CA ALA A 2 55.89 14.23 22.37
C ALA A 2 55.45 13.00 21.56
N ARG A 3 54.15 12.97 21.22
CA ARG A 3 53.44 12.48 19.99
C ARG A 3 51.92 12.53 20.30
N ILE A 4 51.10 13.46 19.81
CA ILE A 4 50.43 13.61 18.49
C ILE A 4 49.63 12.38 18.05
N ALA A 5 48.40 12.65 17.59
CA ALA A 5 47.40 11.81 16.88
C ALA A 5 46.39 11.09 17.83
N ASP A 6 45.06 11.15 17.70
CA ASP A 6 44.19 11.60 16.61
C ASP A 6 42.84 12.09 17.13
N LEU A 7 42.29 13.06 16.39
CA LEU A 7 40.95 13.62 16.52
C LEU A 7 39.89 12.58 16.13
N ALA A 8 38.87 12.43 16.97
CA ALA A 8 37.68 11.66 16.64
C ALA A 8 36.92 12.36 15.50
N ASN A 9 36.87 11.69 14.35
CA ASN A 9 35.98 12.01 13.25
C ASN A 9 34.63 11.31 13.50
N VAL A 10 33.62 12.08 13.91
CA VAL A 10 32.22 11.65 13.88
C VAL A 10 31.58 12.44 12.74
N ASP A 11 31.48 11.79 11.58
CA ASP A 11 30.67 12.27 10.46
C ASP A 11 29.19 12.13 10.84
N GLU A 12 28.64 13.17 11.48
CA GLU A 12 27.22 13.31 11.72
C GLU A 12 26.57 14.00 10.50
N VAL A 13 25.58 13.30 9.97
CA VAL A 13 24.86 13.60 8.74
C VAL A 13 24.08 14.92 8.83
N SER A 14 24.47 15.86 7.96
CA SER A 14 23.68 16.97 7.39
C SER A 14 22.40 17.39 8.14
N ASP A 15 22.52 18.51 8.86
CA ASP A 15 21.43 19.39 9.29
C ASP A 15 20.47 19.74 8.13
N LEU A 16 19.26 19.19 8.16
CA LEU A 16 18.08 19.75 7.48
C LEU A 16 17.27 20.55 8.51
N SER A 17 17.85 21.66 8.98
CA SER A 17 17.11 22.67 9.72
C SER A 17 16.38 23.58 8.73
N SER A 18 15.06 23.47 8.74
CA SER A 18 14.13 24.40 8.09
C SER A 18 14.25 25.78 8.74
N GLU A 19 15.04 26.67 8.17
CA GLU A 19 15.05 28.10 8.52
C GLU A 19 13.68 28.73 8.15
N PHE A 20 12.76 28.71 9.10
CA PHE A 20 11.71 29.72 9.18
C PHE A 20 12.35 30.99 9.75
N ASP A 21 13.00 31.75 8.86
CA ASP A 21 13.49 33.09 9.19
C ASP A 21 12.27 34.00 9.41
N ASN A 22 11.93 34.23 10.69
CA ASN A 22 10.98 35.25 11.13
C ASN A 22 11.64 36.62 10.94
N ASN A 23 11.72 37.07 9.70
CA ASN A 23 12.20 38.41 9.38
C ASN A 23 11.02 39.40 9.51
N GLU A 24 10.82 39.86 10.75
CA GLU A 24 9.94 40.93 11.15
C GLU A 24 10.50 42.29 10.65
N LYS A 25 10.41 42.57 9.32
CA LYS A 25 10.61 43.94 8.76
C LYS A 25 10.28 44.18 7.28
N ASP A 26 9.41 43.40 6.64
CA ASP A 26 8.95 43.71 5.26
C ASP A 26 7.42 43.63 5.09
N GLU A 27 6.67 44.35 5.92
CA GLU A 27 5.27 44.68 5.62
C GLU A 27 5.17 45.78 4.55
N LYS A 28 5.59 45.49 3.31
CA LYS A 28 5.07 46.19 2.14
C LYS A 28 4.02 45.30 1.49
N LYS A 29 2.76 45.54 1.87
CA LYS A 29 1.54 44.96 1.27
C LYS A 29 1.61 44.95 -0.26
N ARG A 30 2.13 43.86 -0.84
CA ARG A 30 1.92 43.52 -2.24
C ARG A 30 0.54 42.89 -2.33
N LYS A 31 -0.47 43.70 -2.65
CA LYS A 31 -1.79 43.22 -3.05
C LYS A 31 -1.60 42.31 -4.27
N ARG A 32 -1.61 40.99 -4.10
CA ARG A 32 -1.78 40.04 -5.20
C ARG A 32 -3.21 40.21 -5.71
N ASN A 33 -3.41 41.07 -6.71
CA ASN A 33 -4.70 41.29 -7.36
C ASN A 33 -4.71 40.75 -8.81
N ASP A 34 -3.81 39.83 -9.15
CA ASP A 34 -3.40 39.68 -10.56
C ASP A 34 -3.87 38.36 -11.22
N LEU A 35 -4.87 37.65 -10.67
CA LEU A 35 -5.44 36.47 -11.35
C LEU A 35 -6.96 36.43 -11.43
N CYS A 36 -7.64 37.50 -11.00
CA CYS A 36 -9.08 37.62 -11.17
C CYS A 36 -9.39 39.09 -11.48
N GLU A 37 -9.60 39.39 -12.76
CA GLU A 37 -10.18 40.67 -13.14
C GLU A 37 -11.49 40.83 -12.37
N LYS A 38 -11.56 41.88 -11.54
CA LYS A 38 -12.80 42.23 -10.84
C LYS A 38 -13.77 42.72 -11.90
N LEU A 39 -14.63 41.83 -12.39
CA LEU A 39 -15.82 42.22 -13.14
C LEU A 39 -16.57 43.23 -12.27
N THR A 40 -16.58 44.48 -12.70
CA THR A 40 -17.39 45.53 -12.09
C THR A 40 -18.84 45.13 -12.30
N PHE A 41 -19.48 44.62 -11.25
CA PHE A 41 -20.89 44.27 -11.26
C PHE A 41 -21.70 45.57 -11.35
N HIS A 42 -22.16 45.92 -12.55
CA HIS A 42 -23.24 46.89 -12.68
C HIS A 42 -24.51 46.24 -12.11
N GLN A 43 -25.07 46.82 -11.05
CA GLN A 43 -26.34 46.37 -10.50
C GLN A 43 -27.42 46.54 -11.56
N THR A 44 -27.84 45.45 -12.18
CA THR A 44 -29.06 45.44 -12.97
C THR A 44 -30.22 45.32 -11.97
N THR A 45 -31.10 46.31 -11.94
CA THR A 45 -32.30 46.36 -11.07
C THR A 45 -33.43 45.45 -11.55
N GLY A 46 -33.11 44.45 -12.39
CA GLY A 46 -34.07 43.52 -12.96
C GLY A 46 -34.38 42.36 -12.02
N LEU A 47 -35.66 41.97 -11.95
CA LEU A 47 -36.05 40.71 -11.32
C LEU A 47 -35.35 39.56 -12.06
N ALA A 48 -34.52 38.80 -11.34
CA ALA A 48 -33.84 37.63 -11.90
C ALA A 48 -34.84 36.71 -12.61
N ARG A 49 -34.51 36.26 -13.83
CA ARG A 49 -35.36 35.35 -14.60
C ARG A 49 -35.61 34.08 -13.77
N LYS A 50 -36.77 33.45 -13.94
CA LYS A 50 -37.18 32.29 -13.14
C LYS A 50 -36.12 31.17 -13.16
N ASP A 51 -35.48 30.98 -14.30
CA ASP A 51 -34.39 30.00 -14.48
C ASP A 51 -33.12 30.39 -13.70
N ASP A 52 -32.74 31.67 -13.68
CA ASP A 52 -31.60 32.18 -12.90
C ASP A 52 -31.84 32.02 -11.39
N ARG A 53 -33.08 32.21 -10.93
CA ARG A 53 -33.45 31.98 -9.53
C ARG A 53 -33.27 30.52 -9.13
N ILE A 54 -33.68 29.58 -9.99
CA ILE A 54 -33.54 28.13 -9.72
C ILE A 54 -32.06 27.74 -9.68
N GLN A 55 -31.24 28.26 -10.60
CA GLN A 55 -29.79 28.02 -10.63
C GLN A 55 -29.09 28.53 -9.36
N ASN A 56 -29.44 29.74 -8.91
CA ASN A 56 -28.89 30.33 -7.68
C ASN A 56 -29.29 29.55 -6.42
N VAL A 57 -30.55 29.13 -6.31
CA VAL A 57 -31.02 28.30 -5.20
C VAL A 57 -30.30 26.95 -5.17
N ASN A 58 -30.09 26.31 -6.33
CA ASN A 58 -29.36 25.06 -6.41
C ASN A 58 -27.87 25.23 -6.03
N ARG A 59 -27.24 26.34 -6.43
CA ARG A 59 -25.87 26.68 -6.03
C ARG A 59 -25.75 26.88 -4.52
N GLU A 60 -26.69 27.59 -3.92
CA GLU A 60 -26.70 27.84 -2.47
C GLU A 60 -26.91 26.55 -1.68
N ARG A 61 -27.86 25.71 -2.13
CA ARG A 61 -28.09 24.37 -1.57
C ARG A 61 -26.84 23.50 -1.68
N PHE A 62 -26.16 23.51 -2.82
CA PHE A 62 -24.92 22.78 -3.01
C PHE A 62 -23.83 23.25 -2.04
N ARG A 63 -23.67 24.56 -1.85
CA ARG A 63 -22.71 25.14 -0.90
C ARG A 63 -23.00 24.74 0.54
N SER A 64 -24.25 24.90 0.99
CA SER A 64 -24.64 24.53 2.35
C SER A 64 -24.45 23.03 2.60
N GLN A 65 -24.85 22.18 1.65
CA GLN A 65 -24.62 20.73 1.72
C GLN A 65 -23.15 20.37 1.74
N PHE A 66 -22.33 21.04 0.93
CA PHE A 66 -20.89 20.82 0.89
C PHE A 66 -20.23 21.20 2.22
N MET A 67 -20.60 22.34 2.80
CA MET A 67 -20.04 22.78 4.09
C MET A 67 -20.52 21.94 5.27
N ALA A 68 -21.74 21.40 5.20
CA ALA A 68 -22.30 20.51 6.23
C ALA A 68 -21.69 19.10 6.25
N MET A 69 -21.06 18.66 5.15
CA MET A 69 -20.40 17.35 5.06
C MET A 69 -19.11 17.30 5.89
N ASN A 70 -18.76 16.11 6.36
CA ASN A 70 -17.47 15.85 7.00
C ASN A 70 -16.31 16.11 6.00
N ALA A 71 -15.11 16.42 6.49
CA ALA A 71 -13.92 16.64 5.68
C ALA A 71 -13.65 15.48 4.71
N TYR A 72 -13.79 14.23 5.17
CA TYR A 72 -13.64 13.04 4.34
C TYR A 72 -14.71 12.95 3.23
N GLU A 73 -15.96 13.26 3.55
CA GLU A 73 -17.08 13.23 2.60
C GLU A 73 -16.94 14.31 1.53
N ARG A 74 -16.52 15.52 1.94
CA ARG A 74 -16.18 16.60 1.01
C ARG A 74 -15.09 16.17 0.03
N HIS A 75 -14.01 15.57 0.54
CA HIS A 75 -12.92 15.07 -0.28
C HIS A 75 -13.40 14.01 -1.28
N LYS A 76 -14.15 12.99 -0.81
CA LYS A 76 -14.69 11.93 -1.67
C LYS A 76 -15.55 12.48 -2.80
N ARG A 77 -16.40 13.47 -2.50
CA ARG A 77 -17.24 14.14 -3.48
C ARG A 77 -16.42 14.91 -4.51
N LEU A 78 -15.45 15.72 -4.07
CA LEU A 78 -14.57 16.48 -4.98
C LEU A 78 -13.77 15.58 -5.91
N VAL A 79 -13.19 14.49 -5.38
CA VAL A 79 -12.44 13.51 -6.19
C VAL A 79 -13.33 12.87 -7.24
N ASN A 80 -14.55 12.47 -6.88
CA ASN A 80 -15.50 11.89 -7.81
C ASN A 80 -15.92 12.89 -8.91
N ASP A 81 -16.22 14.14 -8.53
CA ASP A 81 -16.58 15.19 -9.48
C ASP A 81 -15.40 15.48 -10.43
N TYR A 82 -14.18 15.57 -9.90
CA TYR A 82 -12.97 15.76 -10.69
C TYR A 82 -12.79 14.66 -11.74
N VAL A 83 -12.89 13.40 -11.31
CA VAL A 83 -12.80 12.22 -12.17
C VAL A 83 -13.90 12.25 -13.24
N ARG A 84 -15.12 12.61 -12.88
CA ARG A 84 -16.26 12.62 -13.81
C ARG A 84 -16.15 13.67 -14.91
N TYR A 85 -15.63 14.85 -14.60
CA TYR A 85 -15.62 15.99 -15.52
C TYR A 85 -14.30 16.20 -16.24
N TYR A 86 -13.17 15.87 -15.60
CA TYR A 86 -11.84 16.19 -16.12
C TYR A 86 -11.02 14.95 -16.51
N SER A 87 -11.40 13.75 -16.06
CA SER A 87 -10.71 12.55 -16.54
C SER A 87 -11.12 12.23 -17.98
N LYS A 88 -10.11 11.94 -18.81
CA LYS A 88 -10.33 11.38 -20.15
C LYS A 88 -10.81 9.93 -20.09
N GLU A 89 -10.50 9.24 -18.98
CA GLU A 89 -10.98 7.90 -18.71
C GLU A 89 -12.40 7.95 -18.15
N LYS A 90 -13.30 7.18 -18.77
CA LYS A 90 -14.75 7.29 -18.53
C LYS A 90 -15.22 6.60 -17.25
N SER A 91 -14.33 5.95 -16.50
CA SER A 91 -14.71 5.21 -15.30
C SER A 91 -13.75 5.45 -14.14
N PHE A 92 -14.32 5.61 -12.95
CA PHE A 92 -13.58 5.71 -11.69
C PHE A 92 -12.67 4.49 -11.47
N ASP A 93 -13.16 3.30 -11.85
CA ASP A 93 -12.39 2.07 -11.74
C ASP A 93 -11.13 2.08 -12.60
N THR A 94 -11.12 2.69 -13.79
CA THR A 94 -9.90 2.71 -14.61
C THR A 94 -8.77 3.52 -13.96
N ILE A 95 -9.13 4.63 -13.30
CA ILE A 95 -8.16 5.59 -12.75
C ILE A 95 -7.60 5.11 -11.41
N PHE A 96 -8.43 4.50 -10.57
CA PHE A 96 -8.05 4.09 -9.21
C PHE A 96 -7.80 2.59 -9.06
N LYS A 97 -8.07 1.78 -10.10
CA LYS A 97 -7.71 0.37 -10.06
C LYS A 97 -6.19 0.26 -10.09
N ARG A 98 -5.65 -0.25 -9.00
CA ARG A 98 -4.26 -0.67 -8.93
C ARG A 98 -3.98 -1.70 -10.02
N ASP A 99 -2.82 -1.61 -10.65
CA ASP A 99 -2.34 -2.67 -11.53
C ASP A 99 -2.02 -3.89 -10.67
N THR A 100 -2.69 -5.00 -10.94
CA THR A 100 -2.51 -6.27 -10.24
C THR A 100 -1.65 -7.26 -11.01
N SER A 101 -1.08 -6.86 -12.16
CA SER A 101 -0.35 -7.75 -13.06
C SER A 101 0.90 -8.37 -12.44
N ASN A 102 1.56 -7.63 -11.54
CA ASN A 102 2.80 -8.04 -10.88
C ASN A 102 2.61 -8.36 -9.39
N ASP A 103 1.36 -8.45 -8.91
CA ASP A 103 1.11 -8.83 -7.55
C ASP A 103 1.55 -10.28 -7.33
N ARG A 104 2.54 -10.48 -6.46
CA ARG A 104 2.92 -11.81 -5.98
C ARG A 104 2.29 -12.04 -4.62
N THR A 105 1.44 -13.05 -4.55
CA THR A 105 0.90 -13.52 -3.27
C THR A 105 1.93 -14.43 -2.61
N ASP A 106 1.91 -14.53 -1.28
CA ASP A 106 2.72 -15.51 -0.55
C ASP A 106 2.44 -16.94 -1.04
N LEU A 107 1.19 -17.25 -1.38
CA LEU A 107 0.81 -18.52 -2.02
C LEU A 107 1.50 -18.77 -3.36
N ASP A 108 1.66 -17.74 -4.21
CA ASP A 108 2.30 -17.88 -5.51
C ASP A 108 3.80 -18.13 -5.35
N ILE A 109 4.42 -17.42 -4.40
CA ILE A 109 5.82 -17.60 -4.04
C ILE A 109 6.08 -19.02 -3.55
N ILE A 110 5.23 -19.52 -2.65
CA ILE A 110 5.33 -20.90 -2.16
C ILE A 110 5.18 -21.87 -3.33
N ARG A 111 4.21 -21.67 -4.23
CA ARG A 111 4.03 -22.56 -5.39
C ARG A 111 5.25 -22.63 -6.30
N ASN A 112 5.94 -21.50 -6.50
CA ASN A 112 7.09 -21.41 -7.39
C ASN A 112 8.35 -22.01 -6.76
N GLU A 113 8.62 -21.72 -5.48
CA GLU A 113 9.86 -22.08 -4.79
C GLU A 113 9.75 -23.34 -3.92
N HIS A 114 8.57 -23.97 -3.84
CA HIS A 114 8.38 -25.16 -3.02
C HIS A 114 9.19 -26.35 -3.56
N ARG A 115 10.14 -26.81 -2.74
CA ARG A 115 10.86 -28.08 -2.93
C ARG A 115 10.33 -29.14 -1.97
N PHE A 116 10.29 -30.39 -2.43
CA PHE A 116 9.87 -31.53 -1.62
C PHE A 116 10.98 -32.03 -0.70
N LEU A 117 12.22 -32.03 -1.20
CA LEU A 117 13.43 -32.29 -0.44
C LEU A 117 14.16 -30.95 -0.28
N TRP A 118 14.42 -30.57 0.97
CA TRP A 118 15.23 -29.42 1.32
C TRP A 118 16.56 -29.95 1.86
N ASP A 119 17.67 -29.50 1.29
CA ASP A 119 19.00 -29.96 1.67
C ASP A 119 19.64 -28.92 2.60
N GLU A 120 20.07 -29.34 3.80
CA GLU A 120 20.62 -28.42 4.81
C GLU A 120 21.95 -27.77 4.38
N GLU A 121 22.69 -28.39 3.45
CA GLU A 121 23.97 -27.89 2.93
C GLU A 121 23.82 -26.91 1.75
N GLU A 122 22.88 -27.16 0.84
CA GLU A 122 22.67 -26.32 -0.36
C GLU A 122 21.71 -25.16 -0.07
N ASP A 123 20.71 -25.38 0.79
CA ASP A 123 19.67 -24.41 1.16
C ASP A 123 20.05 -23.62 2.43
N GLY A 124 21.30 -23.15 2.45
CA GLY A 124 21.88 -22.35 3.52
C GLY A 124 21.20 -20.98 3.72
N PRO A 125 21.60 -20.21 4.76
CA PRO A 125 20.95 -18.96 5.16
C PRO A 125 21.05 -17.82 4.13
N ASP A 126 21.82 -17.99 3.06
CA ASP A 126 22.03 -17.01 1.99
C ASP A 126 20.96 -17.06 0.89
N GLU A 127 19.92 -17.89 1.04
CA GLU A 127 18.83 -17.98 0.07
C GLU A 127 17.89 -16.77 0.07
N THR A 128 17.33 -16.48 -1.11
CA THR A 128 16.29 -15.48 -1.33
C THR A 128 15.16 -15.63 -0.30
N TRP A 129 14.62 -14.50 0.18
CA TRP A 129 13.56 -14.52 1.19
C TRP A 129 12.34 -15.37 0.79
N GLU A 130 12.06 -15.50 -0.52
CA GLU A 130 11.01 -16.34 -1.12
C GLU A 130 11.21 -17.83 -0.78
N LYS A 131 12.45 -18.31 -0.86
CA LYS A 131 12.80 -19.69 -0.51
C LYS A 131 12.73 -19.93 0.99
N ARG A 132 13.19 -18.95 1.79
CA ARG A 132 13.04 -19.01 3.26
C ARG A 132 11.57 -19.06 3.68
N LEU A 133 10.69 -18.37 2.95
CA LEU A 133 9.24 -18.45 3.16
C LEU A 133 8.73 -19.86 2.83
N ALA A 134 9.09 -20.41 1.67
CA ALA A 134 8.69 -21.76 1.27
C ALA A 134 9.17 -22.82 2.28
N LYS A 135 10.42 -22.74 2.77
CA LYS A 135 10.97 -23.62 3.80
C LYS A 135 10.18 -23.57 5.10
N LYS A 136 9.86 -22.36 5.59
CA LYS A 136 9.04 -22.18 6.80
C LYS A 136 7.65 -22.82 6.66
N TYR A 137 7.05 -22.73 5.48
CA TYR A 137 5.76 -23.37 5.20
C TYR A 137 5.88 -24.90 5.10
N TYR A 138 6.96 -25.40 4.51
CA TYR A 138 7.27 -26.83 4.45
C TYR A 138 7.42 -27.45 5.85
N ASP A 139 8.12 -26.79 6.76
CA ASP A 139 8.28 -27.25 8.15
C ASP A 139 6.97 -27.26 8.94
N LYS A 140 6.05 -26.37 8.59
CA LYS A 140 4.70 -26.32 9.18
C LYS A 140 3.77 -27.41 8.63
N LEU A 141 4.09 -28.01 7.48
CA LEU A 141 3.22 -28.98 6.83
C LEU A 141 3.08 -30.23 7.70
N PHE A 142 1.85 -30.75 7.84
CA PHE A 142 1.63 -32.05 8.48
C PHE A 142 2.10 -33.14 7.53
N LYS A 143 3.29 -33.67 7.80
CA LYS A 143 3.89 -34.77 7.06
C LYS A 143 3.27 -36.06 7.59
N GLU A 144 2.41 -36.68 6.79
CA GLU A 144 1.82 -37.98 7.10
C GLU A 144 2.76 -39.08 6.64
N TYR A 145 3.18 -39.93 7.58
CA TYR A 145 4.00 -41.08 7.26
C TYR A 145 3.14 -42.33 7.37
N CYS A 146 3.34 -43.27 6.46
CA CYS A 146 2.71 -44.58 6.54
C CYS A 146 3.79 -45.64 6.63
N ILE A 147 3.69 -46.52 7.63
CA ILE A 147 4.49 -47.74 7.67
C ILE A 147 3.72 -48.79 6.87
N CYS A 148 4.37 -49.30 5.83
CA CYS A 148 3.83 -50.37 5.00
C CYS A 148 4.47 -51.70 5.42
N ASP A 149 3.66 -52.63 5.91
CA ASP A 149 4.07 -54.02 6.07
C ASP A 149 3.90 -54.75 4.74
N LEU A 150 5.02 -55.21 4.20
CA LEU A 150 5.14 -55.92 2.92
C LEU A 150 5.42 -57.42 3.12
N SER A 151 5.28 -57.97 4.33
CA SER A 151 5.60 -59.37 4.63
C SER A 151 4.88 -60.38 3.72
N HIS A 152 3.68 -60.05 3.23
CA HIS A 152 2.87 -60.88 2.32
C HIS A 152 2.69 -60.26 0.92
N TRP A 153 3.68 -59.51 0.42
CA TRP A 153 3.57 -58.80 -0.86
C TRP A 153 3.32 -59.73 -2.07
N GLN A 154 3.86 -60.95 -2.04
CA GLN A 154 3.65 -61.94 -3.12
C GLN A 154 2.19 -62.40 -3.21
N GLU A 155 1.44 -62.36 -2.11
CA GLU A 155 0.00 -62.62 -2.05
C GLU A 155 -0.84 -61.37 -2.35
N LYS A 156 -0.21 -60.25 -2.76
CA LYS A 156 -0.82 -58.93 -2.97
C LYS A 156 -1.52 -58.37 -1.72
N LYS A 157 -1.08 -58.78 -0.53
CA LYS A 157 -1.56 -58.24 0.75
C LYS A 157 -0.58 -57.19 1.24
N ILE A 158 -1.08 -55.98 1.46
CA ILE A 158 -0.33 -54.85 2.00
C ILE A 158 -1.09 -54.35 3.21
N ALA A 159 -0.42 -54.23 4.35
CA ALA A 159 -0.98 -53.57 5.52
C ALA A 159 -0.31 -52.20 5.69
N MET A 160 -1.10 -51.18 5.97
CA MET A 160 -0.68 -49.79 6.08
C MET A 160 -1.09 -49.25 7.44
N ARG A 161 -0.18 -48.52 8.10
CA ARG A 161 -0.45 -47.83 9.37
C ARG A 161 0.01 -46.38 9.29
N TRP A 162 -0.93 -45.45 9.45
CA TRP A 162 -0.67 -44.01 9.55
C TRP A 162 0.06 -43.66 10.85
N ARG A 163 1.13 -42.86 10.75
CA ARG A 163 1.97 -42.38 11.85
C ARG A 163 2.40 -40.93 11.59
N ILE A 164 2.82 -40.25 12.65
CA ILE A 164 3.45 -38.94 12.58
C ILE A 164 4.98 -39.05 12.56
N ASP A 165 5.68 -38.04 12.04
CA ASP A 165 7.16 -38.01 11.92
C ASP A 165 7.87 -38.45 13.20
N ARG A 166 7.44 -37.85 14.32
CA ARG A 166 8.01 -38.10 15.65
C ARG A 166 7.89 -39.56 16.07
N GLU A 167 6.79 -40.23 15.72
CA GLU A 167 6.60 -41.65 16.02
C GLU A 167 7.54 -42.51 15.18
N VAL A 168 7.63 -42.23 13.87
CA VAL A 168 8.50 -42.97 12.94
C VAL A 168 9.96 -42.86 13.35
N VAL A 169 10.44 -41.67 13.68
CA VAL A 169 11.83 -41.45 14.14
C VAL A 169 12.09 -42.11 15.50
N SER A 170 11.12 -42.07 16.42
CA SER A 170 11.28 -42.65 17.76
C SER A 170 11.22 -44.19 17.80
N GLY A 171 10.69 -44.83 16.74
CA GLY A 171 10.51 -46.27 16.65
C GLY A 171 9.51 -46.85 17.68
N LYS A 172 8.73 -46.01 18.36
CA LYS A 172 7.65 -46.39 19.29
C LYS A 172 6.28 -46.08 18.72
#